data_AF-A0AAV6LC62-F1
#
_entry.id   AF-A0AAV6LC62-F1
#
_cell.length_a   1.000
_cell.length_b   1.000
_cell.length_c   1.000
_cell.angle_alpha   90.00
_cell.angle_beta   90.00
_cell.angle_gamma   90.00
#
_symmetry.space_group_name_H-M   'P 1'
#
loop_
_entity.id
_entity.type
_entity.pdbx_description
1 polymer ?
#
loop_
_entity_poly.entity_id
_entity_poly.type
_entity_poly.pdbx_seq_one_letter_code
_entity_poly.pdbx_strand_id
1 'polypeptide(L)'
;MIKKGTKLRIADFVHGADGLGNQNFPPPVGKPVEQSAAVFLVEQANLYPGKVTVVALGPLTFIALAIQLDPAFTKNIGQIVVLGGAVAVNGNVNPAAEANVSSSLFVYLDG
;
A
#
# COMPACT_ATOMS: atom_id res chain seq x y z
N MET A 1 -7.03 -1.76 21.47
CA MET A 1 -6.02 -2.59 22.17
C MET A 1 -5.29 -3.43 21.13
N ILE A 2 -4.10 -3.03 20.71
CA ILE A 2 -3.27 -3.79 19.76
C ILE A 2 -2.64 -4.95 20.55
N LYS A 3 -2.93 -6.21 20.17
CA LYS A 3 -2.28 -7.38 20.78
C LYS A 3 -0.81 -7.43 20.35
N LYS A 4 0.04 -7.75 21.33
CA LYS A 4 1.50 -7.94 21.23
C LYS A 4 1.79 -9.11 20.28
N GLY A 5 2.51 -8.91 19.16
CA GLY A 5 2.94 -10.10 18.38
C GLY A 5 3.64 -10.00 17.04
N THR A 6 3.64 -8.89 16.28
CA THR A 6 4.17 -8.96 14.89
C THR A 6 5.32 -8.00 14.66
N LYS A 7 6.52 -8.55 14.40
CA LYS A 7 7.71 -7.77 14.03
C LYS A 7 7.46 -7.12 12.66
N LEU A 8 7.45 -5.79 12.62
CA LEU A 8 7.45 -5.02 11.37
C LEU A 8 8.62 -5.48 10.50
N ARG A 9 8.32 -6.00 9.31
CA ARG A 9 9.34 -6.36 8.31
C ARG A 9 9.52 -5.17 7.39
N ILE A 10 10.51 -4.34 7.72
CA ILE A 10 10.93 -3.20 6.91
C ILE A 10 12.16 -3.64 6.12
N ALA A 11 12.21 -3.32 4.83
CA ALA A 11 13.31 -3.69 3.93
C ALA A 11 14.43 -2.62 3.93
N ASP A 12 14.85 -2.19 5.12
CA ASP A 12 15.91 -1.18 5.31
C ASP A 12 17.27 -1.62 4.75
N PHE A 13 17.56 -2.92 4.79
CA PHE A 13 18.76 -3.50 4.17
C PHE A 13 18.79 -3.37 2.64
N VAL A 14 17.64 -3.12 1.99
CA VAL A 14 17.54 -2.83 0.55
C VAL A 14 17.49 -1.33 0.30
N HIS A 15 16.69 -0.60 1.09
CA HIS A 15 16.34 0.79 0.81
C HIS A 15 17.09 1.83 1.68
N GLY A 16 17.99 1.42 2.56
CA GLY A 16 18.65 2.29 3.53
C GLY A 16 17.81 2.48 4.81
N ALA A 17 18.43 3.04 5.85
CA ALA A 17 17.78 3.27 7.15
C ALA A 17 16.70 4.37 7.06
N ASP A 18 16.81 5.25 6.08
CA ASP A 18 15.82 6.29 5.74
C ASP A 18 14.82 5.86 4.66
N GLY A 19 14.98 4.68 4.06
CA GLY A 19 14.19 4.21 2.92
C GLY A 19 14.51 4.89 1.57
N LEU A 20 15.54 5.76 1.53
CA LEU A 20 15.96 6.54 0.37
C LEU A 20 17.47 6.40 0.08
N GLY A 21 18.08 5.31 0.54
CA GLY A 21 19.49 4.98 0.29
C GLY A 21 20.49 5.77 1.14
N ASN A 22 20.06 6.33 2.27
CA ASN A 22 20.88 7.14 3.18
C ASN A 22 21.53 8.36 2.51
N GLN A 23 20.84 8.95 1.52
CA GLN A 23 21.36 10.07 0.72
C GLN A 23 21.31 11.42 1.45
N ASN A 24 20.67 11.47 2.62
CA ASN A 24 20.56 12.68 3.46
C ASN A 24 19.93 13.88 2.72
N PHE A 25 18.79 13.64 2.06
CA PHE A 25 18.01 14.69 1.40
C PHE A 25 17.52 15.75 2.41
N PRO A 26 17.39 17.03 2.00
CA PRO A 26 16.82 18.05 2.85
C PRO A 26 15.35 17.72 3.18
N PRO A 27 14.84 18.14 4.35
CA PRO A 27 13.43 17.99 4.68
C PRO A 27 12.52 18.63 3.61
N PRO A 28 11.37 18.02 3.30
CA PRO A 28 10.43 18.61 2.35
C PRO A 28 9.87 19.94 2.88
N VAL A 29 9.68 20.91 1.98
CA VAL A 29 9.06 22.21 2.32
C VAL A 29 7.54 22.07 2.54
N GLY A 30 6.93 21.10 1.86
CA GLY A 30 5.50 20.82 1.95
C GLY A 30 5.11 20.07 3.23
N LYS A 31 3.82 20.04 3.51
CA LYS A 31 3.24 19.25 4.60
C LYS A 31 2.35 18.14 4.04
N PRO A 32 2.24 17.00 4.73
CA PRO A 32 1.22 16.00 4.43
C PRO A 32 -0.18 16.62 4.48
N VAL A 33 -1.08 16.09 3.68
CA VAL A 33 -2.51 16.36 3.81
C VAL A 33 -3.05 15.51 4.95
N GLU A 34 -3.88 16.08 5.83
CA GLU A 34 -4.44 15.39 7.01
C GLU A 34 -5.44 14.28 6.65
N GLN A 35 -6.00 14.34 5.44
CA GLN A 35 -6.94 13.34 4.95
C GLN A 35 -6.25 11.97 4.81
N SER A 36 -6.94 10.93 5.30
CA SER A 36 -6.56 9.53 5.08
C SER A 36 -6.48 9.20 3.59
N ALA A 37 -5.43 8.49 3.17
CA ALA A 37 -5.28 8.01 1.79
C ALA A 37 -6.47 7.17 1.32
N ALA A 38 -7.09 6.38 2.20
CA ALA A 38 -8.26 5.57 1.85
C ALA A 38 -9.50 6.44 1.56
N VAL A 39 -9.71 7.50 2.35
CA VAL A 39 -10.79 8.47 2.11
C VAL A 39 -10.55 9.23 0.80
N PHE A 40 -9.31 9.68 0.58
CA PHE A 40 -8.93 10.33 -0.66
C PHE A 40 -9.22 9.44 -1.89
N LEU A 41 -8.87 8.16 -1.84
CA LEU A 41 -9.14 7.21 -2.93
C LEU A 41 -10.64 7.09 -3.24
N VAL A 42 -11.48 6.95 -2.21
CA VAL A 42 -12.94 6.88 -2.36
C VAL A 42 -13.49 8.17 -2.98
N GLU A 43 -13.06 9.33 -2.48
CA GLU A 43 -13.50 10.62 -3.01
C GLU A 43 -13.12 10.79 -4.48
N GLN A 44 -11.88 10.48 -4.87
CA GLN A 44 -11.45 10.59 -6.26
C GLN A 44 -12.21 9.63 -7.17
N ALA A 45 -12.45 8.39 -6.73
CA ALA A 45 -13.26 7.43 -7.50
C ALA A 45 -14.70 7.91 -7.68
N ASN A 46 -15.30 8.51 -6.65
CA ASN A 46 -16.67 9.03 -6.70
C ASN A 46 -16.78 10.30 -7.56
N LEU A 47 -15.78 11.17 -7.55
CA LEU A 47 -15.73 12.36 -8.40
C LEU A 47 -15.54 12.02 -9.89
N TYR A 48 -14.78 10.97 -10.19
CA TYR A 48 -14.44 10.58 -11.55
C TYR A 48 -14.70 9.09 -11.81
N PRO A 49 -15.97 8.65 -11.78
CA PRO A 49 -16.32 7.24 -11.89
C PRO A 49 -15.84 6.66 -13.23
N GLY A 50 -15.14 5.53 -13.15
CA GLY A 50 -14.55 4.81 -14.28
C GLY A 50 -13.29 5.45 -14.87
N LYS A 51 -12.83 6.61 -14.38
CA LYS A 51 -11.71 7.35 -14.98
C LYS A 51 -10.42 7.32 -14.17
N VAL A 52 -10.49 7.04 -12.87
CA VAL A 52 -9.31 7.00 -12.01
C VAL A 52 -8.57 5.67 -12.19
N THR A 53 -7.27 5.75 -12.45
CA THR A 53 -6.36 4.61 -12.40
C THR A 53 -5.47 4.71 -11.17
N VAL A 54 -5.50 3.70 -10.30
CA VAL A 54 -4.59 3.60 -9.15
C VAL A 54 -3.37 2.77 -9.55
N VAL A 55 -2.17 3.32 -9.37
CA VAL A 55 -0.92 2.60 -9.55
C VAL A 55 -0.37 2.24 -8.17
N ALA A 56 -0.54 1.00 -7.76
CA ALA A 56 -0.17 0.51 -6.44
C ALA A 56 1.27 -0.04 -6.44
N LEU A 57 2.20 0.74 -5.91
CA LEU A 57 3.64 0.43 -5.88
C LEU A 57 4.14 -0.12 -4.55
N GLY A 58 3.27 -0.19 -3.54
CA GLY A 58 3.55 -0.68 -2.21
C GLY A 58 2.46 -1.62 -1.70
N PRO A 59 2.42 -1.89 -0.38
CA PRO A 59 1.37 -2.70 0.22
C PRO A 59 -0.03 -2.14 -0.07
N LEU A 60 -0.97 -3.03 -0.36
CA LEU A 60 -2.33 -2.74 -0.82
C LEU A 60 -3.29 -2.33 0.32
N THR A 61 -2.76 -2.03 1.51
CA THR A 61 -3.52 -1.72 2.73
C THR A 61 -4.56 -0.63 2.51
N PHE A 62 -4.18 0.49 1.87
CA PHE A 62 -5.09 1.61 1.67
C PHE A 62 -6.17 1.34 0.61
N ILE A 63 -5.88 0.47 -0.37
CA ILE A 63 -6.89 0.01 -1.34
C ILE A 63 -7.91 -0.89 -0.62
N ALA A 64 -7.45 -1.82 0.21
CA ALA A 64 -8.34 -2.67 0.97
C ALA A 64 -9.21 -1.87 1.96
N LEU A 65 -8.64 -0.87 2.63
CA LEU A 65 -9.40 0.06 3.47
C LEU A 65 -10.39 0.90 2.65
N ALA A 66 -10.04 1.37 1.45
CA ALA A 66 -10.98 2.08 0.58
C ALA A 66 -12.19 1.21 0.19
N ILE A 67 -11.96 -0.07 -0.12
CA ILE A 67 -13.03 -1.05 -0.40
C ILE A 67 -13.92 -1.27 0.83
N GLN A 68 -13.34 -1.33 2.03
CA GLN A 68 -14.11 -1.46 3.29
C GLN A 68 -14.92 -0.19 3.60
N LEU A 69 -14.34 0.99 3.38
CA LEU A 69 -14.99 2.28 3.62
C LEU A 69 -16.18 2.51 2.68
N ASP A 70 -16.02 2.18 1.40
CA ASP A 70 -17.06 2.30 0.40
C ASP A 70 -17.03 1.11 -0.57
N PRO A 71 -17.94 0.13 -0.44
CA PRO A 71 -18.02 -0.99 -1.38
C PRO A 71 -18.24 -0.57 -2.84
N ALA A 72 -18.83 0.62 -3.09
CA ALA A 72 -18.99 1.17 -4.44
C ALA A 72 -17.65 1.62 -5.06
N PHE A 73 -16.59 1.78 -4.26
CA PHE A 73 -15.24 2.08 -4.75
C PHE A 73 -14.81 1.10 -5.85
N THR A 74 -15.10 -0.19 -5.69
CA THR A 74 -14.76 -1.22 -6.70
C THR A 74 -15.47 -1.05 -8.04
N LYS A 75 -16.64 -0.40 -8.04
CA LYS A 75 -17.42 -0.10 -9.24
C LYS A 75 -17.03 1.25 -9.86
N ASN A 76 -16.60 2.18 -9.02
CA ASN A 76 -16.30 3.55 -9.43
C ASN A 76 -14.84 3.73 -9.84
N ILE A 77 -13.93 2.88 -9.39
CA ILE A 77 -12.55 2.91 -9.85
C ILE A 77 -12.46 2.38 -11.30
N GLY A 78 -11.66 3.06 -12.14
CA GLY A 78 -11.47 2.64 -13.53
C GLY A 78 -10.52 1.45 -13.64
N GLN A 79 -9.34 1.56 -13.04
CA GLN A 79 -8.31 0.52 -13.08
C GLN A 79 -7.44 0.54 -11.82
N ILE A 80 -6.95 -0.63 -11.43
CA ILE A 80 -5.87 -0.78 -10.45
C ILE A 80 -4.73 -1.55 -11.11
N VAL A 81 -3.55 -0.92 -11.21
CA VAL A 81 -2.32 -1.53 -11.70
C VAL A 81 -1.42 -1.81 -10.50
N VAL A 82 -1.06 -3.07 -10.29
CA VAL A 82 -0.35 -3.51 -9.09
C VAL A 82 1.09 -3.92 -9.44
N LEU A 83 2.05 -3.34 -8.74
CA LEU A 83 3.40 -3.89 -8.61
C LEU A 83 3.39 -4.88 -7.44
N GLY A 84 3.34 -6.17 -7.74
CA GLY A 84 3.44 -7.19 -6.71
C GLY A 84 3.14 -8.59 -7.22
N GLY A 85 3.46 -9.57 -6.37
CA GLY A 85 3.29 -10.99 -6.66
C GLY A 85 4.50 -11.65 -7.31
N ALA A 86 4.50 -12.98 -7.26
CA ALA A 86 5.53 -13.84 -7.83
C ALA A 86 4.83 -15.04 -8.50
N VAL A 87 4.54 -14.92 -9.80
CA VAL A 87 3.83 -15.95 -10.56
C VAL A 87 4.84 -16.78 -11.35
N ALA A 88 4.89 -18.09 -11.09
CA ALA A 88 5.82 -19.03 -11.71
C ALA A 88 7.32 -18.68 -11.49
N VAL A 89 7.62 -17.90 -10.45
CA VAL A 89 8.97 -17.50 -10.02
C VAL A 89 9.02 -17.44 -8.49
N ASN A 90 10.22 -17.42 -7.91
CA ASN A 90 10.38 -17.27 -6.47
C ASN A 90 10.07 -15.83 -6.00
N GLY A 91 9.59 -15.70 -4.76
CA GLY A 91 9.43 -14.42 -4.09
C GLY A 91 10.75 -13.79 -3.62
N ASN A 92 10.69 -12.50 -3.25
CA ASN A 92 11.83 -11.71 -2.77
C ASN A 92 11.84 -11.49 -1.24
N VAL A 93 10.77 -11.83 -0.51
CA VAL A 93 10.76 -11.88 0.96
C VAL A 93 11.08 -13.28 1.47
N ASN A 94 10.48 -14.28 0.84
CA ASN A 94 10.78 -15.70 1.02
C ASN A 94 10.45 -16.42 -0.31
N PRO A 95 10.77 -17.72 -0.48
CA PRO A 95 10.58 -18.40 -1.76
C PRO A 95 9.16 -18.32 -2.34
N ALA A 96 8.13 -18.13 -1.50
CA ALA A 96 6.73 -18.10 -1.89
C ALA A 96 6.10 -16.69 -1.92
N ALA A 97 6.79 -15.63 -1.47
CA ALA A 97 6.16 -14.33 -1.23
C ALA A 97 6.97 -13.13 -1.73
N GLU A 98 6.27 -12.26 -2.46
CA GLU A 98 6.75 -10.94 -2.87
C GLU A 98 6.45 -9.89 -1.78
N ALA A 99 7.30 -8.88 -1.66
CA ALA A 99 7.29 -7.86 -0.60
C ALA A 99 5.97 -7.11 -0.43
N ASN A 100 5.42 -6.56 -1.51
CA ASN A 100 4.18 -5.79 -1.45
C ASN A 100 2.99 -6.69 -1.08
N VAL A 101 2.89 -7.88 -1.68
CA VAL A 101 1.82 -8.84 -1.35
C VAL A 101 1.96 -9.37 0.09
N SER A 102 3.17 -9.75 0.50
CA SER A 102 3.42 -10.26 1.86
C SER A 102 3.08 -9.23 2.92
N SER A 103 3.46 -7.98 2.71
CA SER A 103 3.22 -6.88 3.65
C SER A 103 1.74 -6.48 3.72
N SER A 104 0.98 -6.72 2.64
CA SER A 104 -0.46 -6.46 2.60
C SER A 104 -1.28 -7.45 3.44
N LEU A 105 -0.88 -8.73 3.41
CA LEU A 105 -1.61 -9.81 4.08
C LEU A 105 -1.60 -9.69 5.62
N PHE A 106 -0.55 -9.09 6.19
CA PHE A 106 -0.43 -8.90 7.63
C PHE A 106 -1.52 -8.01 8.22
N VAL A 107 -2.16 -7.15 7.43
CA VAL A 107 -3.23 -6.26 7.94
C VAL A 107 -4.56 -7.00 8.17
N TYR A 108 -4.77 -8.15 7.51
CA TYR A 108 -6.04 -8.90 7.60
C TYR A 108 -6.01 -10.09 8.55
N LEU A 109 -4.84 -10.55 9.00
CA LEU A 109 -4.72 -11.68 9.92
C LEU A 109 -4.83 -11.29 11.40
N ASP A 110 -4.96 -9.98 11.68
CA ASP A 110 -5.19 -9.42 13.02
C ASP A 110 -6.67 -8.97 13.24
N GLY A 111 -7.59 -9.45 12.40
CA GLY A 111 -9.05 -9.26 12.52
C GLY A 111 -9.76 -10.34 13.33
#